data_AF-A0A8T2IBM7-F1
#
_entry.id   AF-A0A8T2IBM7-F1
#
_cell.length_a   1.000
_cell.length_b   1.000
_cell.length_c   1.000
_cell.angle_alpha   90.00
_cell.angle_beta   90.00
_cell.angle_gamma   90.00
#
_symmetry.space_group_name_H-M   'P 1'
#
loop_
_entity.id
_entity.type
_entity.pdbx_description
1 polymer ?
#
loop_
_entity_poly.entity_id
_entity_poly.type
_entity_poly.pdbx_seq_one_letter_code
_entity_poly.pdbx_strand_id
1 'polypeptide(L)'
;MQFWEDAFLDAVMLEREGMGMDQGPQEMIDRYFSLGEHDRKRLEDDEDRLLGSLLHNMVSYMVMMKVNKTDLRRKVRRILGKCHIGLMHSQQINELLDRVTDMMGRDLSIRPSGSRHIKKQTFVVHAGTDTSGDLFFMEVCDDCIVLRSNIGAVYERWWYEKLINMTYCPKTKVLCLWRRNGQETQLNKFFTKKCRELYYCVKESMERAAARQQSIKPGPELGGEFPVQDMKTGEGGLLQVTLEGINLKFMHSQVFIQLNHIKKCNTVRGVFVLEEFGNYCPCAAGSIENGSKVRMGRPTNHSQSRMGVGG
;
A
#
# COMPACT_ATOMS: atom_id res chain seq x y z
N MET A 1 -2.90 -40.26 11.18
CA MET A 1 -2.58 -38.92 11.74
C MET A 1 -1.68 -38.06 10.83
N GLN A 2 -0.88 -38.65 9.92
CA GLN A 2 -0.06 -37.88 8.97
C GLN A 2 -0.90 -36.97 8.07
N PHE A 3 -1.98 -37.52 7.48
CA PHE A 3 -2.99 -36.79 6.71
C PHE A 3 -3.36 -35.40 7.26
N TRP A 4 -3.55 -35.27 8.58
CA TRP A 4 -3.96 -34.00 9.18
C TRP A 4 -2.86 -32.94 9.21
N GLU A 5 -1.59 -33.35 9.23
CA GLU A 5 -0.47 -32.42 9.09
C GLU A 5 -0.28 -32.02 7.64
N ASP A 6 -0.36 -32.96 6.70
CA ASP A 6 -0.26 -32.65 5.27
C ASP A 6 -1.39 -31.71 4.85
N ALA A 7 -2.65 -32.01 5.23
CA ALA A 7 -3.80 -31.16 4.94
C ALA A 7 -3.72 -29.78 5.60
N PHE A 8 -3.09 -29.67 6.78
CA PHE A 8 -2.85 -28.37 7.41
C PHE A 8 -1.80 -27.57 6.64
N LEU A 9 -0.68 -28.20 6.26
CA LEU A 9 0.37 -27.53 5.50
C LEU A 9 -0.11 -27.10 4.12
N ASP A 10 -0.91 -27.93 3.43
CA ASP A 10 -1.55 -27.60 2.16
C ASP A 10 -2.50 -26.40 2.32
N ALA A 11 -3.31 -26.39 3.38
CA ALA A 11 -4.21 -25.27 3.67
C ALA A 11 -3.45 -23.97 3.99
N VAL A 12 -2.33 -24.07 4.73
CA VAL A 12 -1.47 -22.91 5.01
C VAL A 12 -0.85 -22.37 3.73
N MET A 13 -0.32 -23.25 2.87
CA MET A 13 0.24 -22.86 1.58
C MET A 13 -0.80 -22.14 0.72
N LEU A 14 -1.99 -22.73 0.52
CA LEU A 14 -3.06 -22.13 -0.28
C LEU A 14 -3.54 -20.79 0.29
N GLU A 15 -3.65 -20.68 1.62
CA GLU A 15 -4.10 -19.45 2.25
C GLU A 15 -3.03 -18.35 2.16
N ARG A 16 -1.75 -18.68 2.35
CA ARG A 16 -0.64 -17.73 2.15
C ARG A 16 -0.52 -17.29 0.71
N GLU A 17 -0.72 -18.18 -0.27
CA GLU A 17 -0.78 -17.82 -1.69
C GLU A 17 -1.94 -16.84 -1.95
N GLY A 18 -3.13 -17.15 -1.41
CA GLY A 18 -4.31 -16.30 -1.51
C GLY A 18 -4.13 -14.92 -0.89
N MET A 19 -3.49 -14.85 0.29
CA MET A 19 -3.12 -13.62 0.99
C MET A 19 -1.93 -12.90 0.34
N GLY A 20 -1.22 -13.57 -0.55
CA GLY A 20 -0.03 -13.05 -1.21
C GLY A 20 1.23 -13.04 -0.35
N MET A 21 1.25 -13.84 0.70
CA MET A 21 2.38 -14.05 1.62
C MET A 21 3.36 -15.12 1.10
N ASP A 22 2.97 -15.89 0.09
CA ASP A 22 3.81 -16.94 -0.53
C ASP A 22 4.25 -16.54 -1.95
N GLN A 23 5.09 -15.50 -2.04
CA GLN A 23 5.67 -15.04 -3.32
C GLN A 23 7.19 -14.99 -3.24
N GLY A 24 7.86 -16.03 -3.72
CA GLY A 24 9.32 -16.05 -3.78
C GLY A 24 9.96 -15.92 -2.39
N PRO A 25 10.41 -17.01 -1.75
CA PRO A 25 10.91 -16.97 -0.38
C PRO A 25 11.94 -15.86 -0.12
N GLN A 26 12.85 -15.64 -1.07
CA GLN A 26 13.85 -14.58 -0.98
C GLN A 26 13.24 -13.17 -0.97
N GLU A 27 12.29 -12.88 -1.87
CA GLU A 27 11.68 -11.56 -1.97
C GLU A 27 10.88 -11.19 -0.72
N MET A 28 10.20 -12.17 -0.11
CA MET A 28 9.46 -11.98 1.13
C MET A 28 10.38 -11.79 2.34
N ILE A 29 11.50 -12.51 2.40
CA ILE A 29 12.51 -12.34 3.43
C ILE A 29 13.15 -10.94 3.32
N ASP A 30 13.57 -10.55 2.12
CA ASP A 30 14.17 -9.23 1.86
C ASP A 30 13.18 -8.11 2.18
N ARG A 31 11.90 -8.30 1.83
CA ARG A 31 10.82 -7.38 2.21
C ARG A 31 10.73 -7.26 3.73
N TYR A 32 10.62 -8.38 4.46
CA TYR A 32 10.49 -8.39 5.91
C TYR A 32 11.65 -7.64 6.57
N PHE A 33 12.89 -7.88 6.17
CA PHE A 33 14.05 -7.17 6.72
C PHE A 33 14.11 -5.68 6.35
N SER A 34 13.50 -5.27 5.24
CA SER A 34 13.43 -3.87 4.84
C SER A 34 12.37 -3.05 5.61
N LEU A 35 11.48 -3.71 6.34
CA LEU A 35 10.37 -3.09 7.07
C LEU A 35 10.79 -2.59 8.45
N GLY A 36 10.09 -1.55 8.92
CA GLY A 36 10.19 -1.08 10.30
C GLY A 36 9.68 -2.14 11.29
N GLU A 37 10.08 -2.02 12.56
CA GLU A 37 9.66 -2.95 13.63
C GLU A 37 8.13 -3.08 13.74
N HIS A 38 7.41 -1.96 13.63
CA HIS A 38 5.95 -1.95 13.67
C HIS A 38 5.31 -2.76 12.53
N ASP A 39 5.79 -2.58 11.30
CA ASP A 39 5.27 -3.29 10.13
C ASP A 39 5.62 -4.78 10.18
N ARG A 40 6.81 -5.13 10.66
CA ARG A 40 7.19 -6.53 10.89
C ARG A 40 6.27 -7.20 11.89
N LYS A 41 6.03 -6.56 13.04
CA LYS A 41 5.12 -7.07 14.07
C LYS A 41 3.69 -7.23 13.56
N ARG A 42 3.22 -6.31 12.72
CA ARG A 42 1.91 -6.44 12.06
C ARG A 42 1.85 -7.68 11.15
N LEU A 43 2.88 -7.89 10.32
CA LEU A 43 2.94 -9.07 9.44
C LEU A 43 3.03 -10.38 10.23
N GLU A 44 3.75 -10.39 11.35
CA GLU A 44 3.80 -11.53 12.27
C GLU A 44 2.42 -11.83 12.88
N ASP A 45 1.67 -10.80 13.30
CA ASP A 45 0.31 -10.96 13.81
C ASP A 45 -0.67 -11.46 12.74
N ASP A 46 -0.54 -10.98 11.49
CA ASP A 46 -1.33 -11.47 10.35
C ASP A 46 -1.06 -12.97 10.06
N GLU A 47 0.22 -13.39 10.15
CA GLU A 47 0.62 -14.79 10.02
C GLU A 47 0.08 -15.65 11.18
N ASP A 48 0.22 -15.19 12.42
CA ASP A 48 -0.31 -15.87 13.61
C ASP A 48 -1.83 -16.06 13.52
N ARG A 49 -2.54 -15.03 13.05
CA ARG A 49 -3.98 -15.07 12.84
C ARG A 49 -4.38 -16.07 11.76
N LEU A 50 -3.62 -16.15 10.66
CA LEU A 50 -3.82 -17.13 9.59
C LEU A 50 -3.66 -18.54 10.13
N LEU A 51 -2.52 -18.82 10.77
CA LEU A 51 -2.20 -20.15 11.32
C LEU A 51 -3.20 -20.58 12.40
N GLY A 52 -3.53 -19.67 13.32
CA GLY A 52 -4.51 -19.90 14.37
C GLY A 52 -5.91 -20.20 13.81
N SER A 53 -6.33 -19.49 12.77
CA SER A 53 -7.64 -19.73 12.12
C SER A 53 -7.69 -21.09 11.43
N LEU A 54 -6.62 -21.47 10.72
CA LEU A 54 -6.54 -22.78 10.07
C LEU A 54 -6.47 -23.93 11.08
N LEU A 55 -5.75 -23.76 12.19
CA LEU A 55 -5.73 -24.74 13.29
C LEU A 55 -7.12 -24.92 13.92
N HIS A 56 -7.83 -23.82 14.19
CA HIS A 56 -9.22 -23.86 14.68
C HIS A 56 -10.12 -24.65 13.72
N ASN A 57 -10.01 -24.39 12.41
CA ASN A 57 -10.80 -25.09 11.40
C ASN A 57 -10.43 -26.57 11.31
N MET A 58 -9.14 -26.90 11.39
CA MET A 58 -8.66 -28.29 11.43
C MET A 58 -9.23 -29.03 12.64
N VAL A 59 -9.20 -28.45 13.84
CA VAL A 59 -9.83 -29.03 15.04
C VAL A 59 -11.32 -29.29 14.78
N SER A 60 -12.02 -28.32 14.19
CA SER A 60 -13.44 -28.44 13.87
C SER A 60 -13.71 -29.62 12.93
N TYR A 61 -12.94 -29.76 11.85
CA TYR A 61 -13.05 -30.90 10.93
C TYR A 61 -12.71 -32.24 11.59
N MET A 62 -11.66 -32.29 12.43
CA MET A 62 -11.31 -33.52 13.16
C MET A 62 -12.43 -33.97 14.10
N VAL A 63 -13.11 -33.04 14.76
CA VAL A 63 -14.27 -33.33 15.61
C VAL A 63 -15.44 -33.82 14.76
N MET A 64 -15.74 -33.17 13.63
CA MET A 64 -16.82 -33.57 12.71
C MET A 64 -16.59 -34.98 12.13
N MET A 65 -15.35 -35.31 11.80
CA MET A 65 -14.95 -36.63 11.30
C MET A 65 -14.79 -37.69 12.41
N LYS A 66 -15.15 -37.34 13.66
CA LYS A 66 -15.09 -38.24 14.82
C LYS A 66 -13.69 -38.84 15.06
N VAL A 67 -12.64 -38.07 14.81
CA VAL A 67 -11.27 -38.48 15.15
C VAL A 67 -11.16 -38.69 16.65
N ASN A 68 -10.38 -39.69 17.08
CA ASN A 68 -10.13 -39.94 18.50
C ASN A 68 -9.62 -38.67 19.20
N LYS A 69 -10.30 -38.27 20.29
CA LYS A 69 -10.07 -37.00 20.97
C LYS A 69 -8.66 -36.88 21.57
N THR A 70 -8.07 -37.99 22.01
CA THR A 70 -6.70 -38.01 22.55
C THR A 70 -5.68 -37.82 21.45
N ASP A 71 -5.87 -38.48 20.30
CA ASP A 71 -4.98 -38.33 19.16
C ASP A 71 -5.09 -36.95 18.52
N LEU A 72 -6.31 -36.40 18.44
CA LEU A 72 -6.58 -35.02 18.03
C LEU A 72 -5.77 -34.04 18.87
N ARG A 73 -5.95 -34.05 20.21
CA ARG A 73 -5.22 -33.14 21.12
C ARG A 73 -3.72 -33.27 20.96
N ARG A 74 -3.20 -34.50 20.89
CA ARG A 74 -1.76 -34.75 20.72
C ARG A 74 -1.24 -34.20 19.40
N LYS A 75 -1.98 -34.36 18.30
CA LYS A 75 -1.59 -33.88 16.97
C LYS A 75 -1.62 -32.36 16.88
N VAL A 76 -2.70 -31.73 17.33
CA VAL A 76 -2.86 -30.28 17.26
C VAL A 76 -1.83 -29.57 18.13
N ARG A 77 -1.53 -30.07 19.35
CA ARG A 77 -0.45 -29.51 20.19
C ARG A 77 0.93 -29.61 19.53
N ARG A 78 1.21 -30.71 18.82
CA ARG A 78 2.47 -30.86 18.07
C ARG A 78 2.57 -29.86 16.92
N ILE A 79 1.50 -29.68 16.15
CA ILE A 79 1.50 -28.69 15.06
C ILE A 79 1.62 -27.28 15.63
N LEU A 80 0.84 -26.94 16.67
CA LEU A 80 0.93 -25.66 17.37
C LEU A 80 2.37 -25.33 17.79
N GLY A 81 3.10 -26.31 18.34
CA GLY A 81 4.51 -26.16 18.72
C GLY A 81 5.48 -25.97 17.55
N LYS A 82 5.13 -26.42 16.33
CA LYS A 82 5.93 -26.21 15.11
C LYS A 82 5.62 -24.87 14.43
N CYS A 83 4.40 -24.38 14.55
CA CYS A 83 3.97 -23.15 13.90
C CYS A 83 4.52 -21.88 14.55
N HIS A 84 5.05 -21.96 15.78
CA HIS A 84 5.57 -20.81 16.53
C HIS A 84 4.60 -19.64 16.66
N ILE A 85 3.30 -19.94 16.73
CA ILE A 85 2.23 -18.95 16.84
C ILE A 85 2.38 -18.15 18.15
N GLY A 86 2.18 -16.84 18.07
CA GLY A 86 2.17 -15.94 19.22
C GLY A 86 1.22 -16.35 20.35
N LEU A 87 1.49 -15.82 21.55
CA LEU A 87 0.81 -16.22 22.78
C LEU A 87 -0.72 -16.08 22.70
N MET A 88 -1.21 -14.98 22.15
CA MET A 88 -2.65 -14.69 22.06
C MET A 88 -3.41 -15.76 21.26
N HIS A 89 -2.91 -16.11 20.07
CA HIS A 89 -3.56 -17.08 19.20
C HIS A 89 -3.36 -18.52 19.69
N SER A 90 -2.18 -18.84 20.25
CA SER A 90 -1.92 -20.16 20.82
C SER A 90 -2.78 -20.45 22.05
N GLN A 91 -3.05 -19.46 22.91
CA GLN A 91 -3.97 -19.60 24.05
C GLN A 91 -5.39 -19.97 23.59
N GLN A 92 -5.92 -19.28 22.57
CA GLN A 92 -7.25 -19.60 22.01
C GLN A 92 -7.35 -21.06 21.52
N ILE A 93 -6.28 -21.59 20.92
CA ILE A 93 -6.25 -22.99 20.47
C ILE A 93 -6.13 -23.95 21.65
N ASN A 94 -5.35 -23.62 22.69
CA ASN A 94 -5.27 -24.47 23.88
C ASN A 94 -6.61 -24.54 24.62
N GLU A 95 -7.29 -23.40 24.83
CA GLU A 95 -8.63 -23.34 25.42
C GLU A 95 -9.67 -24.12 24.60
N LEU A 96 -9.53 -24.12 23.28
CA LEU A 96 -10.34 -24.96 22.40
C LEU A 96 -10.06 -26.44 22.66
N LEU A 97 -8.78 -26.85 22.68
CA LEU A 97 -8.38 -28.25 22.90
C LEU A 97 -8.76 -28.81 24.26
N ASP A 98 -8.81 -27.97 25.29
CA ASP A 98 -9.23 -28.37 26.64
C ASP A 98 -10.74 -28.68 26.70
N ARG A 99 -11.55 -28.05 25.84
CA ARG A 99 -12.99 -28.32 25.72
C ARG A 99 -13.33 -29.47 24.78
N VAL A 100 -12.40 -29.90 23.90
CA VAL A 100 -12.66 -30.90 22.85
C VAL A 100 -13.23 -32.23 23.36
N THR A 101 -12.97 -32.61 24.61
CA THR A 101 -13.52 -33.83 25.24
C THR A 101 -15.03 -33.87 25.21
N ASP A 102 -15.68 -32.73 25.43
CA ASP A 102 -17.12 -32.62 25.62
C ASP A 102 -17.84 -32.09 24.37
N MET A 103 -17.09 -31.77 23.32
CA MET A 103 -17.63 -31.16 22.10
C MET A 103 -18.17 -32.17 21.09
N MET A 104 -19.35 -31.89 20.58
CA MET A 104 -19.95 -32.53 19.42
C MET A 104 -19.70 -31.69 18.15
N GLY A 105 -19.77 -32.33 16.98
CA GLY A 105 -19.37 -31.73 15.69
C GLY A 105 -20.15 -30.49 15.23
N ARG A 106 -21.22 -30.10 15.93
CA ARG A 106 -22.00 -28.87 15.64
C ARG A 106 -21.62 -27.68 16.53
N ASP A 107 -20.76 -27.90 17.53
CA ASP A 107 -20.45 -26.88 18.52
C ASP A 107 -19.35 -25.91 18.06
N LEU A 108 -18.75 -26.16 16.89
CA LEU A 108 -17.68 -25.36 16.31
C LEU A 108 -18.08 -24.74 14.97
N SER A 109 -18.10 -23.41 14.93
CA SER A 109 -18.18 -22.68 13.67
C SER A 109 -16.83 -22.68 12.97
N ILE A 110 -16.85 -22.96 11.67
CA ILE A 110 -15.69 -22.76 10.79
C ILE A 110 -15.45 -21.27 10.63
N ARG A 111 -14.22 -20.84 10.86
CA ARG A 111 -13.78 -19.47 10.62
C ARG A 111 -13.55 -19.29 9.12
N PRO A 112 -14.10 -18.23 8.51
CA PRO A 112 -13.84 -17.96 7.10
C PRO A 112 -12.36 -17.62 6.87
N SER A 113 -11.81 -18.09 5.75
CA SER A 113 -10.46 -17.76 5.28
C SER A 113 -10.26 -16.25 5.18
N GLY A 114 -9.08 -15.76 5.57
CA GLY A 114 -8.68 -14.37 5.40
C GLY A 114 -8.66 -13.95 3.94
N SER A 115 -8.23 -14.85 3.05
CA SER A 115 -8.18 -14.66 1.60
C SER A 115 -9.54 -14.30 0.98
N ARG A 116 -10.66 -14.75 1.58
CA ARG A 116 -12.03 -14.40 1.13
C ARG A 116 -12.42 -12.96 1.44
N HIS A 117 -11.75 -12.32 2.39
CA HIS A 117 -12.03 -10.94 2.78
C HIS A 117 -11.18 -9.93 2.01
N ILE A 118 -10.27 -10.39 1.14
CA ILE A 118 -9.46 -9.51 0.29
C ILE A 118 -10.40 -8.73 -0.63
N LYS A 119 -10.58 -7.46 -0.30
CA LYS A 119 -11.29 -6.53 -1.16
C LYS A 119 -10.35 -6.14 -2.29
N LYS A 120 -10.71 -6.50 -3.51
CA LYS A 120 -9.98 -6.11 -4.70
C LYS A 120 -10.91 -5.55 -5.77
N GLN A 121 -10.46 -4.50 -6.44
CA GLN A 121 -11.06 -4.00 -7.67
C GLN A 121 -10.13 -4.28 -8.83
N THR A 122 -10.66 -4.79 -9.93
CA THR A 122 -9.85 -5.19 -11.09
C THR A 122 -10.09 -4.26 -12.27
N PHE A 123 -9.00 -3.79 -12.85
CA PHE A 123 -9.00 -2.91 -14.02
C PHE A 123 -8.25 -3.57 -15.17
N VAL A 124 -8.78 -3.42 -16.38
CA VAL A 124 -8.06 -3.82 -17.59
C VAL A 124 -7.10 -2.70 -17.98
N VAL A 125 -5.82 -3.04 -18.11
CA VAL A 125 -4.75 -2.10 -18.46
C VAL A 125 -3.86 -2.68 -19.56
N HIS A 126 -3.27 -1.81 -20.37
CA HIS A 126 -2.21 -2.16 -21.31
C HIS A 126 -0.90 -1.57 -20.82
N ALA A 127 0.19 -2.34 -20.85
CA ALA A 127 1.50 -1.80 -20.57
C ALA A 127 1.87 -0.73 -21.62
N GLY A 128 2.43 0.40 -21.16
CA GLY A 128 2.82 1.51 -22.02
C GLY A 128 1.79 2.64 -22.05
N THR A 129 1.72 3.34 -23.18
CA THR A 129 0.96 4.59 -23.34
C THR A 129 -0.29 4.46 -24.21
N ASP A 130 -0.51 3.30 -24.81
CA ASP A 130 -1.63 2.99 -25.70
C ASP A 130 -2.01 1.51 -25.59
N THR A 131 -2.81 1.01 -26.53
CA THR A 131 -3.30 -0.38 -26.55
C THR A 131 -2.35 -1.37 -27.21
N SER A 132 -1.16 -0.96 -27.68
CA SER A 132 -0.25 -1.84 -28.40
C SER A 132 0.54 -2.77 -27.47
N GLY A 133 0.70 -2.39 -26.20
CA GLY A 133 1.41 -3.20 -25.22
C GLY A 133 0.55 -4.28 -24.58
N ASP A 134 1.23 -5.12 -23.79
CA ASP A 134 0.65 -6.31 -23.17
C ASP A 134 -0.57 -6.00 -22.30
N LEU A 135 -1.58 -6.84 -22.41
CA LEU A 135 -2.82 -6.75 -21.66
C LEU A 135 -2.66 -7.36 -20.26
N PHE A 136 -2.99 -6.60 -19.24
CA PHE A 136 -3.02 -7.06 -17.85
C PHE A 136 -4.35 -6.76 -17.16
N PHE A 137 -4.67 -7.59 -16.17
CA PHE A 137 -5.66 -7.30 -15.15
C PHE A 137 -4.95 -6.75 -13.91
N MET A 138 -5.10 -5.45 -13.66
CA MET A 138 -4.56 -4.79 -12.48
C MET A 138 -5.57 -4.88 -11.34
N GLU A 139 -5.26 -5.67 -10.32
CA GLU A 139 -6.04 -5.81 -9.10
C GLU A 139 -5.51 -4.85 -8.04
N VAL A 140 -6.34 -3.89 -7.62
CA VAL A 140 -6.03 -2.96 -6.52
C VAL A 140 -6.55 -3.60 -5.22
N CYS A 141 -5.62 -4.08 -4.39
CA CYS A 141 -5.89 -4.72 -3.10
C CYS A 141 -5.65 -3.76 -1.93
N ASP A 142 -5.89 -4.24 -0.71
CA ASP A 142 -5.76 -3.42 0.50
C ASP A 142 -4.31 -2.96 0.79
N ASP A 143 -3.28 -3.77 0.49
CA ASP A 143 -1.87 -3.44 0.77
C ASP A 143 -0.95 -3.50 -0.47
N CYS A 144 -1.50 -3.85 -1.63
CA CYS A 144 -0.72 -4.01 -2.85
C CYS A 144 -1.55 -3.83 -4.12
N ILE A 145 -0.83 -3.70 -5.24
CA ILE A 145 -1.34 -3.87 -6.60
C ILE A 145 -0.87 -5.23 -7.11
N VAL A 146 -1.74 -6.02 -7.71
CA VAL A 146 -1.38 -7.29 -8.36
C VAL A 146 -1.65 -7.17 -9.85
N LEU A 147 -0.62 -7.36 -10.68
CA LEU A 147 -0.76 -7.48 -12.12
C LEU A 147 -0.93 -8.95 -12.45
N ARG A 148 -2.05 -9.29 -13.10
CA ARG A 148 -2.28 -10.64 -13.65
C ARG A 148 -2.23 -10.61 -15.17
N SER A 149 -1.64 -11.65 -15.75
CA SER A 149 -1.63 -11.85 -17.20
C SER A 149 -3.02 -12.15 -17.75
N ASN A 150 -3.16 -12.19 -19.07
CA ASN A 150 -4.41 -12.54 -19.76
C ASN A 150 -4.95 -13.95 -19.42
N ILE A 151 -4.09 -14.86 -18.96
CA ILE A 151 -4.46 -16.21 -18.48
C ILE A 151 -4.75 -16.26 -16.97
N GLY A 152 -4.72 -15.13 -16.28
CA GLY A 152 -5.05 -15.01 -14.85
C GLY A 152 -3.93 -15.33 -13.87
N ALA A 153 -2.74 -15.71 -14.37
CA ALA A 153 -1.55 -15.93 -13.56
C ALA A 153 -1.02 -14.59 -13.02
N VAL A 154 -0.51 -14.59 -11.78
CA VAL A 154 0.12 -13.41 -11.20
C VAL A 154 1.44 -13.15 -11.93
N TYR A 155 1.52 -11.99 -12.58
CA TYR A 155 2.71 -11.53 -13.30
C TYR A 155 3.65 -10.79 -12.33
N GLU A 156 3.13 -9.79 -11.61
CA GLU A 156 3.88 -9.05 -10.59
C GLU A 156 2.95 -8.64 -9.44
N ARG A 157 3.52 -8.46 -8.23
CA ARG A 157 2.82 -7.85 -7.08
C ARG A 157 3.65 -6.70 -6.53
N TRP A 158 3.02 -5.55 -6.37
CA TRP A 158 3.63 -4.32 -5.90
C TRP A 158 3.01 -3.89 -4.58
N TRP A 159 3.76 -4.07 -3.50
CA TRP A 159 3.40 -3.59 -2.17
C TRP A 159 3.43 -2.06 -2.12
N TYR A 160 2.45 -1.44 -1.46
CA TYR A 160 2.34 0.02 -1.41
C TYR A 160 3.55 0.70 -0.76
N GLU A 161 4.23 0.02 0.17
CA GLU A 161 5.49 0.47 0.77
C GLU A 161 6.65 0.67 -0.24
N LYS A 162 6.59 0.03 -1.41
CA LYS A 162 7.57 0.19 -2.50
C LYS A 162 7.12 1.20 -3.57
N LEU A 163 5.87 1.68 -3.53
CA LEU A 163 5.41 2.74 -4.43
C LEU A 163 5.89 4.09 -3.92
N ILE A 164 6.59 4.82 -4.79
CA ILE A 164 7.15 6.15 -4.50
C ILE A 164 6.14 7.23 -4.87
N ASN A 165 5.55 7.11 -6.06
CA ASN A 165 4.60 8.10 -6.56
C ASN A 165 3.67 7.49 -7.60
N MET A 166 2.59 8.20 -7.87
CA MET A 166 1.56 7.84 -8.82
C MET A 166 1.01 9.11 -9.45
N THR A 167 0.93 9.15 -10.78
CA THR A 167 0.28 10.23 -11.52
C THR A 167 -0.57 9.65 -12.63
N TYR A 168 -1.50 10.42 -13.16
CA TYR A 168 -2.27 10.00 -14.31
C TYR A 168 -2.60 11.18 -15.22
N CYS A 169 -2.73 10.91 -16.52
CA CYS A 169 -3.18 11.90 -17.49
C CYS A 169 -4.54 11.49 -18.06
N PRO A 170 -5.64 12.22 -17.76
CA PRO A 170 -6.96 11.91 -18.30
C PRO A 170 -7.01 11.95 -19.84
N LYS A 171 -6.24 12.87 -20.46
CA LYS A 171 -6.24 13.10 -21.92
C LYS A 171 -5.66 11.92 -22.68
N THR A 172 -4.49 11.43 -22.25
CA THR A 172 -3.83 10.27 -22.86
C THR A 172 -4.27 8.95 -22.25
N LYS A 173 -5.01 8.99 -21.13
CA LYS A 173 -5.53 7.82 -20.39
C LYS A 173 -4.42 6.90 -19.86
N VAL A 174 -3.29 7.51 -19.48
CA VAL A 174 -2.11 6.80 -18.97
C VAL A 174 -1.98 7.04 -17.47
N LEU A 175 -1.91 5.96 -16.70
CA LEU A 175 -1.45 5.92 -15.32
C LEU A 175 0.06 5.67 -15.29
N CYS A 176 0.77 6.43 -14.48
CA CYS A 176 2.20 6.28 -14.24
C CYS A 176 2.42 5.92 -12.78
N LEU A 177 3.11 4.81 -12.53
CA LEU A 177 3.47 4.32 -11.21
C LEU A 177 4.99 4.30 -11.08
N TRP A 178 5.51 5.03 -10.09
CA TRP A 178 6.93 5.00 -9.73
C TRP A 178 7.11 4.07 -8.56
N ARG A 179 7.97 3.07 -8.72
CA ARG A 179 8.28 2.10 -7.67
C ARG A 179 9.77 2.03 -7.40
N ARG A 180 10.13 1.71 -6.16
CA ARG A 180 11.50 1.34 -5.80
C ARG A 180 11.74 -0.12 -6.18
N ASN A 181 12.74 -0.36 -7.01
CA ASN A 181 13.22 -1.69 -7.35
C ASN A 181 14.71 -1.78 -6.98
N GLY A 182 15.02 -2.40 -5.84
CA GLY A 182 16.35 -2.32 -5.25
C GLY A 182 16.73 -0.87 -4.89
N GLN A 183 17.83 -0.38 -5.45
CA GLN A 183 18.26 1.02 -5.29
C GLN A 183 17.72 1.96 -6.37
N GLU A 184 17.10 1.42 -7.43
CA GLU A 184 16.63 2.19 -8.57
C GLU A 184 15.15 2.55 -8.45
N THR A 185 14.77 3.67 -9.07
CA THR A 185 13.38 4.06 -9.24
C THR A 185 12.93 3.68 -10.65
N GLN A 186 11.92 2.83 -10.74
CA GLN A 186 11.36 2.36 -11.99
C GLN A 186 10.01 3.03 -12.26
N LEU A 187 9.80 3.49 -13.50
CA LEU A 187 8.53 4.05 -13.97
C LEU A 187 7.80 3.02 -14.81
N ASN A 188 6.64 2.59 -14.34
CA ASN A 188 5.72 1.75 -15.08
C ASN A 188 4.53 2.59 -15.58
N LYS A 189 4.25 2.50 -16.89
CA LYS A 189 3.13 3.20 -17.53
C LYS A 189 2.05 2.20 -17.92
N PHE A 190 0.80 2.59 -17.71
CA PHE A 190 -0.36 1.79 -18.03
C PHE A 190 -1.43 2.62 -18.72
N PHE A 191 -1.79 2.22 -19.94
CA PHE A 191 -2.94 2.76 -20.61
C PHE A 191 -4.22 2.04 -20.16
N THR A 192 -5.27 2.79 -19.85
CA THR A 192 -6.59 2.20 -19.59
C THR A 192 -7.72 3.18 -19.87
N LYS A 193 -8.84 2.70 -20.40
CA LYS A 193 -10.05 3.51 -20.59
C LYS A 193 -10.59 4.08 -19.28
N LYS A 194 -10.30 3.43 -18.14
CA LYS A 194 -10.73 3.80 -16.80
C LYS A 194 -9.63 4.46 -15.97
N CYS A 195 -8.76 5.25 -16.60
CA CYS A 195 -7.57 5.81 -15.98
C CYS A 195 -7.84 6.63 -14.71
N ARG A 196 -8.88 7.48 -14.72
CA ARG A 196 -9.30 8.26 -13.56
C ARG A 196 -9.79 7.38 -12.42
N GLU A 197 -10.71 6.45 -12.69
CA GLU A 197 -11.24 5.51 -11.69
C GLU A 197 -10.12 4.69 -11.05
N LEU A 198 -9.20 4.17 -11.87
CA LEU A 198 -8.06 3.39 -11.40
C LEU A 198 -7.13 4.22 -10.50
N TYR A 199 -6.79 5.45 -10.89
CA TYR A 199 -5.95 6.33 -10.07
C TYR A 199 -6.55 6.57 -8.68
N TYR A 200 -7.83 6.94 -8.61
CA TYR A 200 -8.49 7.19 -7.32
C TYR A 200 -8.65 5.90 -6.51
N CYS A 201 -8.91 4.76 -7.16
CA CYS A 201 -8.97 3.47 -6.50
C CYS A 201 -7.63 3.12 -5.83
N VAL A 202 -6.50 3.27 -6.55
CA VAL A 202 -5.17 3.04 -5.99
C VAL A 202 -4.87 4.05 -4.88
N LYS A 203 -5.19 5.34 -5.09
CA LYS A 203 -4.96 6.40 -4.10
C LYS A 203 -5.68 6.10 -2.78
N GLU A 204 -6.98 5.86 -2.84
CA GLU A 204 -7.78 5.56 -1.63
C GLU A 204 -7.30 4.28 -0.94
N SER A 205 -6.88 3.27 -1.70
CA SER A 205 -6.37 2.03 -1.11
C SER A 205 -5.03 2.24 -0.40
N MET A 206 -4.13 3.02 -1.01
CA MET A 206 -2.87 3.43 -0.40
C MET A 206 -3.09 4.25 0.88
N GLU A 207 -4.03 5.19 0.86
CA GLU A 207 -4.38 5.99 2.04
C GLU A 207 -4.94 5.12 3.18
N ARG A 208 -5.82 4.16 2.87
CA ARG A 208 -6.30 3.17 3.84
C ARG A 208 -5.16 2.31 4.40
N ALA A 209 -4.22 1.89 3.56
CA ALA A 209 -3.06 1.12 4.00
C ALA A 209 -2.15 1.93 4.93
N ALA A 210 -1.89 3.19 4.58
CA ALA A 210 -1.11 4.11 5.40
C ALA A 210 -1.81 4.43 6.73
N ALA A 211 -3.13 4.61 6.75
CA ALA A 211 -3.88 4.83 7.99
C ALA A 211 -3.80 3.63 8.95
N ARG A 212 -3.80 2.39 8.42
CA ARG A 212 -3.55 1.17 9.22
C ARG A 212 -2.12 1.11 9.79
N GLN A 213 -1.17 1.81 9.17
CA GLN A 213 0.22 1.91 9.64
C GLN A 213 0.44 3.05 10.64
N GLN A 214 -0.38 4.12 10.58
CA GLN A 214 -0.20 5.38 11.31
C GLN A 214 -0.93 5.46 12.66
N SER A 215 -1.19 4.33 13.35
CA SER A 215 -1.66 4.38 14.75
C SER A 215 -0.66 5.08 15.70
N ILE A 216 0.52 5.49 15.22
CA ILE A 216 1.43 6.43 15.90
C ILE A 216 1.99 7.45 14.88
N LYS A 217 1.31 8.60 14.75
CA LYS A 217 1.64 9.85 14.02
C LYS A 217 1.20 9.95 12.54
N PRO A 218 0.52 11.05 12.15
CA PRO A 218 0.17 11.32 10.77
C PRO A 218 1.44 11.59 9.95
N GLY A 219 1.64 10.80 8.90
CA GLY A 219 2.64 11.07 7.87
C GLY A 219 2.18 12.18 6.92
N PRO A 220 3.06 12.71 6.04
CA PRO A 220 2.68 13.75 5.09
C PRO A 220 1.60 13.25 4.14
N GLU A 221 0.48 13.96 4.07
CA GLU A 221 -0.63 13.64 3.16
C GLU A 221 -0.17 13.62 1.69
N LEU A 222 -0.61 12.61 0.94
CA LEU A 222 -0.32 12.49 -0.49
C LEU A 222 -1.17 13.50 -1.27
N GLY A 223 -0.55 14.64 -1.56
CA GLY A 223 -1.22 15.78 -2.18
C GLY A 223 -1.79 16.70 -1.10
N GLY A 224 -0.98 17.66 -0.70
CA GLY A 224 -1.34 18.73 0.23
C GLY A 224 -0.79 20.06 -0.25
N GLU A 225 -1.14 21.13 0.48
CA GLU A 225 -0.52 22.43 0.32
C GLU A 225 0.79 22.47 1.12
N PHE A 226 1.88 22.81 0.45
CA PHE A 226 3.19 22.90 1.07
C PHE A 226 3.54 24.38 1.28
N PRO A 227 3.96 24.79 2.48
CA PRO A 227 4.45 26.14 2.70
C PRO A 227 5.76 26.32 1.96
N VAL A 228 5.87 27.38 1.19
CA VAL A 228 7.02 27.68 0.36
C VAL A 228 7.40 29.16 0.47
N GLN A 229 8.66 29.49 0.22
CA GLN A 229 9.16 30.87 0.21
C GLN A 229 9.87 31.18 -1.11
N ASP A 230 9.41 32.21 -1.82
CA ASP A 230 10.06 32.68 -3.05
C ASP A 230 11.49 33.14 -2.72
N MET A 231 12.49 32.60 -3.43
CA MET A 231 13.90 32.89 -3.16
C MET A 231 14.36 34.27 -3.68
N LYS A 232 13.63 34.88 -4.63
CA LYS A 232 13.91 36.21 -5.17
C LYS A 232 13.27 37.30 -4.30
N THR A 233 11.99 37.12 -3.94
CA THR A 233 11.24 38.15 -3.21
C THR A 233 11.22 37.93 -1.70
N GLY A 234 11.53 36.72 -1.23
CA GLY A 234 11.40 36.33 0.17
C GLY A 234 9.95 36.11 0.61
N GLU A 235 8.98 36.21 -0.30
CA GLU A 235 7.56 36.12 -0.02
C GLU A 235 7.14 34.69 0.34
N GLY A 236 6.36 34.55 1.43
CA GLY A 236 5.76 33.29 1.81
C GLY A 236 4.55 32.95 0.94
N GLY A 237 4.40 31.68 0.59
CA GLY A 237 3.31 31.18 -0.23
C GLY A 237 3.02 29.71 0.02
N LEU A 238 2.09 29.17 -0.77
CA LEU A 238 1.66 27.79 -0.75
C LEU A 238 1.87 27.17 -2.13
N LEU A 239 2.50 26.00 -2.15
CA LEU A 239 2.62 25.15 -3.32
C LEU A 239 1.57 24.05 -3.21
N GLN A 240 0.68 23.99 -4.18
CA GLN A 240 -0.32 22.94 -4.29
C GLN A 240 -0.08 22.16 -5.57
N VAL A 241 0.04 20.84 -5.45
CA VAL A 241 0.19 19.94 -6.60
C VAL A 241 -1.19 19.42 -6.99
N THR A 242 -1.59 19.66 -8.23
CA THR A 242 -2.87 19.18 -8.79
C THR A 242 -2.63 18.27 -9.99
N LEU A 243 -3.70 17.64 -10.48
CA LEU A 243 -3.66 16.78 -11.66
C LEU A 243 -3.45 17.52 -12.98
N GLU A 244 -3.62 18.85 -12.98
CA GLU A 244 -3.48 19.68 -14.17
C GLU A 244 -2.14 20.43 -14.18
N GLY A 245 -1.52 20.62 -13.01
CA GLY A 245 -0.35 21.47 -12.85
C GLY A 245 0.05 21.71 -11.40
N ILE A 246 1.06 22.54 -11.24
CA ILE A 246 1.53 23.05 -9.95
C ILE A 246 0.97 24.46 -9.78
N ASN A 247 0.26 24.70 -8.68
CA ASN A 247 -0.23 26.01 -8.30
C ASN A 247 0.68 26.59 -7.21
N LEU A 248 1.25 27.76 -7.46
CA LEU A 248 2.03 28.54 -6.50
C LEU A 248 1.22 29.77 -6.12
N LYS A 249 0.79 29.86 -4.87
CA LYS A 249 0.00 30.98 -4.34
C LYS A 249 0.81 31.74 -3.30
N PHE A 250 1.31 32.91 -3.67
CA PHE A 250 1.93 33.87 -2.76
C PHE A 250 0.88 34.90 -2.30
N MET A 251 1.24 35.82 -1.40
CA MET A 251 0.28 36.83 -0.91
C MET A 251 -0.20 37.75 -2.03
N HIS A 252 0.68 38.14 -2.95
CA HIS A 252 0.38 39.13 -4.00
C HIS A 252 0.37 38.55 -5.41
N SER A 253 0.70 37.27 -5.57
CA SER A 253 0.75 36.62 -6.88
C SER A 253 0.29 35.17 -6.81
N GLN A 254 -0.35 34.71 -7.88
CA GLN A 254 -0.69 33.30 -8.04
C GLN A 254 -0.26 32.87 -9.43
N VAL A 255 0.51 31.78 -9.50
CA VAL A 255 1.04 31.23 -10.74
C VAL A 255 0.59 29.78 -10.84
N PHE A 256 -0.08 29.44 -11.94
CA PHE A 256 -0.45 28.06 -12.24
C PHE A 256 0.35 27.56 -13.45
N ILE A 257 1.07 26.46 -13.24
CA ILE A 257 1.99 25.90 -14.22
C ILE A 257 1.47 24.53 -14.62
N GLN A 258 0.93 24.44 -15.83
CA GLN A 258 0.39 23.20 -16.36
C GLN A 258 1.48 22.13 -16.47
N LEU A 259 1.13 20.87 -16.23
CA LEU A 259 2.08 19.74 -16.26
C LEU A 259 2.83 19.62 -17.60
N ASN A 260 2.17 19.95 -18.72
CA ASN A 260 2.78 19.92 -20.06
C ASN A 260 3.85 21.00 -20.28
N HIS A 261 3.89 22.04 -19.45
CA HIS A 261 4.89 23.11 -19.52
C HIS A 261 6.03 22.89 -18.54
N ILE A 262 5.99 21.86 -17.69
CA ILE A 262 7.07 21.55 -16.74
C ILE A 262 8.14 20.71 -17.45
N LYS A 263 9.30 21.31 -17.68
CA LYS A 263 10.49 20.66 -18.23
C LYS A 263 11.21 19.83 -17.15
N LYS A 264 11.31 20.38 -15.94
CA LYS A 264 11.99 19.74 -14.80
C LYS A 264 11.40 20.22 -13.49
N CYS A 265 11.27 19.30 -12.54
CA CYS A 265 10.74 19.58 -11.20
C CYS A 265 11.49 18.72 -10.19
N ASN A 266 12.32 19.32 -9.34
CA ASN A 266 13.09 18.59 -8.34
C ASN A 266 13.39 19.43 -7.09
N THR A 267 13.67 18.75 -5.98
CA THR A 267 14.11 19.41 -4.73
C THR A 267 15.59 19.16 -4.52
N VAL A 268 16.39 20.23 -4.41
CA VAL A 268 17.83 20.17 -4.14
C VAL A 268 18.12 20.94 -2.85
N ARG A 269 18.60 20.24 -1.82
CA ARG A 269 18.97 20.84 -0.51
C ARG A 269 17.85 21.70 0.11
N GLY A 270 16.59 21.25 -0.01
CA GLY A 270 15.41 21.96 0.52
C GLY A 270 14.87 23.09 -0.37
N VAL A 271 15.46 23.29 -1.56
CA VAL A 271 14.97 24.22 -2.57
C VAL A 271 14.25 23.45 -3.66
N PHE A 272 12.97 23.73 -3.83
CA PHE A 272 12.17 23.29 -4.95
C PHE A 272 12.53 24.12 -6.19
N VAL A 273 12.94 23.44 -7.25
CA VAL A 273 13.32 24.03 -8.54
C VAL A 273 12.38 23.53 -9.60
N LEU A 274 11.75 24.49 -10.28
CA LEU A 274 10.87 24.23 -11.41
C LEU A 274 11.43 24.92 -12.67
N GLU A 275 11.64 24.14 -13.72
CA GLU A 275 12.00 24.64 -15.05
C GLU A 275 10.82 24.43 -15.99
N GLU A 276 10.46 25.48 -16.72
CA GLU A 276 9.38 25.45 -17.70
C GLU A 276 9.92 25.34 -19.14
N PHE A 277 9.13 24.79 -20.06
CA PHE A 277 9.38 24.93 -21.50
C PHE A 277 9.07 26.39 -21.89
N GLY A 278 10.08 27.15 -22.30
CA GLY A 278 9.96 28.60 -22.48
C GLY A 278 8.93 29.03 -23.52
N ASN A 279 8.16 30.08 -23.21
CA ASN A 279 7.37 30.80 -24.21
C ASN A 279 8.23 31.90 -24.84
N TYR A 280 8.40 31.83 -26.16
CA TYR A 280 8.46 33.03 -26.98
C TYR A 280 7.09 33.72 -26.88
N CYS A 281 7.04 34.95 -26.37
CA CYS A 281 5.99 35.89 -26.76
C CYS A 281 6.59 37.31 -26.84
N PRO A 282 6.62 37.93 -28.03
CA PRO A 282 7.12 39.28 -28.22
C PRO A 282 5.98 40.26 -27.97
N CYS A 283 6.02 41.03 -26.87
CA CYS A 283 5.51 42.41 -26.76
C CYS A 283 5.70 42.93 -25.32
N ALA A 284 6.22 44.15 -25.21
CA ALA A 284 6.39 45.00 -24.02
C ALA A 284 7.51 44.62 -23.02
N ALA A 285 8.56 45.45 -23.08
CA ALA A 285 9.70 45.58 -22.17
C ALA A 285 9.39 45.29 -20.68
N GLY A 286 10.18 44.38 -20.10
CA GLY A 286 10.19 44.06 -18.67
C GLY A 286 10.71 42.65 -18.43
N SER A 287 12.03 42.48 -18.42
CA SER A 287 12.76 41.23 -18.26
C SER A 287 12.28 40.39 -17.06
N ILE A 288 11.74 39.20 -17.30
CA ILE A 288 11.72 38.13 -16.29
C ILE A 288 12.64 37.02 -16.79
N GLU A 289 13.92 37.14 -16.45
CA GLU A 289 14.87 36.04 -16.57
C GLU A 289 14.57 34.96 -15.50
N ASN A 290 14.41 33.74 -16.01
CA ASN A 290 14.85 32.47 -15.42
C ASN A 290 14.20 31.97 -14.11
N GLY A 291 13.57 30.79 -14.21
CA GLY A 291 13.44 29.74 -13.19
C GLY A 291 12.81 30.12 -11.85
N SER A 292 11.61 29.62 -11.58
CA SER A 292 10.96 29.73 -10.28
C SER A 292 11.68 28.82 -9.27
N LYS A 293 12.44 29.43 -8.34
CA LYS A 293 13.13 28.74 -7.23
C LYS A 293 12.42 29.10 -5.93
N VAL A 294 11.97 28.08 -5.21
CA VAL A 294 11.20 28.27 -3.99
C VAL A 294 11.77 27.38 -2.89
N ARG A 295 11.91 27.89 -1.66
CA ARG A 295 12.38 27.09 -0.52
C ARG A 295 11.19 26.40 0.16
N MET A 296 11.28 25.09 0.35
CA MET A 296 10.22 24.33 1.04
C MET A 296 10.35 24.54 2.55
N GLY A 297 9.28 25.02 3.19
CA GLY A 297 9.14 25.04 4.64
C GLY A 297 8.82 23.64 5.18
N ARG A 298 9.01 23.42 6.50
CA ARG A 298 8.45 22.23 7.15
C ARG A 298 6.91 22.33 7.11
N PRO A 299 6.19 21.20 7.00
CA PRO A 299 4.73 21.22 7.04
C PRO A 299 4.27 21.97 8.30
N THR A 300 3.54 23.05 8.08
CA THR A 300 2.92 23.82 9.16
C THR A 300 1.64 23.10 9.55
N ASN A 301 1.68 22.38 10.67
CA ASN A 301 0.45 21.98 11.36
C ASN A 301 -0.29 23.26 11.73
N HIS A 302 -1.34 23.60 11.00
CA HIS A 302 -2.30 24.60 11.46
C HIS A 302 -3.13 24.00 12.61
N SER A 303 -2.51 23.96 13.80
CA SER A 303 -3.18 23.78 15.07
C SER A 303 -2.30 24.36 16.18
N GLN A 304 -2.18 25.69 16.24
CA GLN A 304 -1.74 26.39 17.44
C GLN A 304 -2.65 27.61 17.68
N SER A 305 -3.80 27.37 18.30
CA SER A 305 -4.45 28.36 19.14
C SER A 305 -3.60 28.51 20.41
N ARG A 306 -2.75 29.55 20.45
CA ARG A 306 -2.10 30.02 21.69
C ARG A 306 -3.19 30.57 22.62
N MET A 307 -3.48 29.86 23.71
CA MET A 307 -4.01 30.50 24.91
C MET A 307 -2.86 31.28 25.57
N GLY A 308 -2.93 32.60 25.50
CA GLY A 308 -2.11 33.50 26.31
C GLY A 308 -2.69 33.56 27.72
N VAL A 309 -1.87 33.13 28.69
CA VAL A 309 -2.05 33.43 30.11
C VAL A 309 -1.53 34.84 30.35
N GLY A 310 -2.35 35.69 30.96
CA GLY A 310 -1.96 37.00 31.48
C GLY A 310 -3.06 37.46 32.42
N GLY A 311 -2.70 37.64 33.70
CA GLY A 311 -3.58 38.16 34.75
C GLY A 311 -3.93 39.64 34.59
#